data_AF-A0A3N2PST4-F1
#
_entry.id   AF-A0A3N2PST4-F1
#
_cell.length_a   1.000
_cell.length_b   1.000
_cell.length_c   1.000
_cell.angle_alpha   90.00
_cell.angle_beta   90.00
_cell.angle_gamma   90.00
#
_symmetry.space_group_name_H-M   'P 1'
#
loop_
_entity.id
_entity.type
_entity.pdbx_description
1 polymer ?
#
loop_
_entity_poly.entity_id
_entity_poly.type
_entity_poly.pdbx_seq_one_letter_code
_entity_poly.pdbx_strand_id
1 'polypeptide(L)'
;MPYRVDVSPSNRAVCQDSVCKHLKKTIPKGELRFGSWLEFGDRGSFKWKHWGCVSGKQMQALQEAAKRGDGFDFDAVDGYDEMGDHPEFQAKVREAVELGHIPPEDFNGDPEFNVPGKSGIRSAQKVKQLKAGETSEVDDDANDLDGTVRFVRRAQGSRQLTFYLL
;
A
#
# COMPACT_ATOMS: atom_id res chain seq x y z
N MET A 1 14.27 -9.84 -8.78
CA MET A 1 12.88 -10.20 -8.42
C MET A 1 12.17 -8.93 -7.96
N PRO A 2 10.97 -8.60 -8.46
CA PRO A 2 10.30 -7.35 -8.11
C PRO A 2 9.40 -7.49 -6.87
N TYR A 3 9.67 -8.45 -5.98
CA TYR A 3 8.83 -8.70 -4.80
C TYR A 3 9.71 -8.76 -3.56
N ARG A 4 9.21 -8.22 -2.45
CA ARG A 4 9.88 -8.16 -1.15
C ARG A 4 8.86 -8.38 -0.04
N VAL A 5 9.20 -9.20 0.95
CA VAL A 5 8.44 -9.33 2.21
C VAL A 5 9.20 -8.59 3.30
N ASP A 6 8.48 -7.91 4.18
CA ASP A 6 9.12 -7.07 5.20
C ASP A 6 8.17 -6.88 6.39
N VAL A 7 8.73 -6.64 7.57
CA VAL A 7 7.97 -6.19 8.74
C VAL A 7 7.94 -4.67 8.71
N SER A 8 6.75 -4.08 8.76
CA SER A 8 6.61 -2.64 8.63
C SER A 8 7.42 -1.90 9.72
N PRO A 9 8.40 -1.06 9.36
CA PRO A 9 9.17 -0.29 10.34
C PRO A 9 8.43 0.96 10.81
N SER A 10 7.38 1.40 10.10
CA SER A 10 6.64 2.63 10.41
C SER A 10 5.21 2.65 9.86
N ASN A 11 4.32 3.40 10.50
CA ASN A 11 2.87 3.52 10.16
C ASN A 11 2.57 4.42 8.94
N ARG A 12 3.50 4.59 8.00
CA ARG A 12 3.37 5.55 6.88
C ARG A 12 3.02 4.91 5.55
N ALA A 13 3.19 3.58 5.43
CA ALA A 13 2.91 2.89 4.17
C ALA A 13 1.39 2.73 3.99
N VAL A 14 0.85 3.24 2.88
CA VAL A 14 -0.55 3.03 2.49
C VAL A 14 -0.64 1.83 1.55
N CYS A 15 -1.55 0.91 1.87
CA CYS A 15 -1.77 -0.27 1.05
C CYS A 15 -2.25 0.09 -0.35
N GLN A 16 -1.64 -0.50 -1.37
CA GLN A 16 -1.96 -0.24 -2.77
C GLN A 16 -3.10 -1.10 -3.34
N ASP A 17 -3.77 -1.92 -2.52
CA ASP A 17 -5.04 -2.53 -2.96
C ASP A 17 -6.07 -1.44 -3.26
N SER A 18 -6.89 -1.67 -4.29
CA SER A 18 -7.81 -0.66 -4.79
C SER A 18 -8.82 -0.19 -3.74
N VAL A 19 -9.26 -1.07 -2.83
CA VAL A 19 -10.17 -0.74 -1.74
C VAL A 19 -9.38 -0.07 -0.63
N CYS A 20 -8.36 -0.73 -0.08
CA CYS A 20 -7.56 -0.20 1.04
C CYS A 20 -6.94 1.18 0.73
N LYS A 21 -6.54 1.42 -0.52
CA LYS A 21 -6.03 2.72 -0.98
C LYS A 21 -7.10 3.81 -0.97
N HIS A 22 -8.35 3.46 -1.32
CA HIS A 22 -9.46 4.40 -1.29
C HIS A 22 -9.79 4.80 0.15
N LEU A 23 -9.83 3.82 1.06
CA LEU A 23 -10.06 4.01 2.50
C LEU A 23 -8.80 4.53 3.23
N LYS A 24 -7.72 4.84 2.50
CA LYS A 24 -6.41 5.29 3.01
C LYS A 24 -5.87 4.43 4.17
N LYS A 25 -6.15 3.12 4.17
CA LYS A 25 -5.69 2.19 5.21
C LYS A 25 -4.17 2.10 5.18
N THR A 26 -3.56 2.53 6.27
CA THR A 26 -2.11 2.41 6.51
C THR A 26 -1.77 1.01 7.02
N ILE A 27 -0.50 0.64 6.86
CA ILE A 27 0.07 -0.58 7.40
C ILE A 27 0.78 -0.20 8.72
N PRO A 28 0.31 -0.68 9.87
CA PRO A 28 0.93 -0.38 11.15
C PRO A 28 2.33 -1.03 11.26
N LYS A 29 3.13 -0.52 12.21
CA LYS A 29 4.48 -0.95 12.52
C LYS A 29 4.41 -2.32 13.18
N GLY A 30 5.33 -3.21 12.81
CA GLY A 30 5.34 -4.58 13.31
C GLY A 30 4.39 -5.51 12.57
N GLU A 31 3.64 -5.03 11.56
CA GLU A 31 2.80 -5.90 10.72
C GLU A 31 3.56 -6.36 9.46
N LEU A 32 3.31 -7.60 9.06
CA LEU A 32 3.82 -8.17 7.82
C LEU A 32 3.22 -7.46 6.60
N ARG A 33 4.10 -7.01 5.70
CA ARG A 33 3.72 -6.36 4.45
C ARG A 33 4.41 -6.98 3.25
N PHE A 34 3.74 -6.87 2.11
CA PHE A 34 4.26 -7.34 0.83
C PHE A 34 4.48 -6.16 -0.11
N GLY A 35 5.72 -6.02 -0.58
CA GLY A 35 6.16 -4.99 -1.51
C GLY A 35 6.29 -5.54 -2.92
N SER A 36 5.80 -4.79 -3.91
CA SER A 36 6.11 -5.03 -5.32
C SER A 36 6.88 -3.84 -5.88
N TRP A 37 8.07 -4.08 -6.43
CA TRP A 37 8.88 -3.08 -7.11
C TRP A 37 8.21 -2.69 -8.42
N LEU A 38 7.95 -1.38 -8.58
CA LEU A 38 7.40 -0.83 -9.80
C LEU A 38 8.29 0.33 -10.27
N GLU A 39 8.78 0.19 -11.50
CA GLU A 39 9.64 1.16 -12.18
C GLU A 39 8.79 2.15 -12.97
N PHE A 40 9.13 3.43 -12.83
CA PHE A 40 8.50 4.55 -13.52
C PHE A 40 9.59 5.43 -14.13
N GLY A 41 9.92 5.17 -15.40
CA GLY A 41 11.04 5.83 -16.07
C GLY A 41 12.35 5.49 -15.37
N ASP A 42 13.09 6.52 -14.94
CA ASP A 42 14.42 6.35 -14.33
C ASP A 42 14.39 6.05 -12.82
N ARG A 43 13.19 5.93 -12.20
CA ARG A 43 13.05 5.70 -10.76
C ARG A 43 12.10 4.55 -10.48
N GLY A 44 12.47 3.69 -9.53
CA GLY A 44 11.60 2.64 -9.00
C GLY A 44 11.18 2.90 -7.56
N SER A 45 10.00 2.40 -7.19
CA SER A 45 9.55 2.44 -5.79
C SER A 45 8.77 1.16 -5.46
N PHE A 46 8.88 0.70 -4.23
CA PHE A 46 8.04 -0.39 -3.73
C PHE A 46 6.60 0.10 -3.52
N LYS A 47 5.67 -0.68 -4.05
CA LYS A 47 4.24 -0.59 -3.79
C LYS A 47 3.88 -1.61 -2.72
N TRP A 48 3.63 -1.11 -1.52
CA TRP A 48 3.31 -1.92 -0.34
C TRP A 48 1.84 -2.29 -0.30
N LYS A 49 1.54 -3.50 0.16
CA LYS A 49 0.21 -4.01 0.48
C LYS A 49 0.23 -4.68 1.85
N HIS A 50 -0.93 -4.68 2.52
CA HIS A 50 -1.15 -5.57 3.67
C HIS A 50 -0.93 -7.02 3.23
N TRP A 51 -0.48 -7.88 4.15
CA TRP A 51 -0.34 -9.31 3.90
C TRP A 51 -1.62 -9.91 3.32
N GLY A 52 -2.77 -9.71 3.98
CA GLY A 52 -4.07 -10.20 3.49
C GLY A 52 -4.61 -9.56 2.20
N CYS A 53 -3.89 -8.59 1.62
CA CYS A 53 -4.28 -7.92 0.38
C CYS A 53 -3.42 -8.33 -0.83
N VAL A 54 -2.54 -9.32 -0.67
CA VAL A 54 -1.77 -9.88 -1.79
C VAL A 54 -2.70 -10.75 -2.65
N SER A 55 -2.60 -10.60 -3.97
CA SER A 55 -3.42 -11.41 -4.89
C SER A 55 -2.77 -12.75 -5.18
N GLY A 56 -3.57 -13.77 -5.52
CA GLY A 56 -3.07 -15.09 -5.91
C GLY A 56 -2.04 -15.07 -7.05
N LYS A 57 -2.14 -14.14 -8.00
CA LYS A 57 -1.11 -13.94 -9.05
C LYS A 57 0.25 -13.52 -8.49
N GLN A 58 0.27 -12.67 -7.47
CA GLN A 58 1.51 -12.22 -6.83
C GLN A 58 2.11 -13.37 -6.00
N MET A 59 1.27 -14.14 -5.31
CA MET A 59 1.72 -15.32 -4.56
C MET A 59 2.27 -16.41 -5.49
N GLN A 60 1.61 -16.67 -6.62
CA GLN A 60 2.13 -17.58 -7.64
C GLN A 60 3.50 -17.14 -8.16
N ALA A 61 3.67 -15.85 -8.48
CA ALA A 61 4.95 -15.35 -8.96
C ALA A 61 6.04 -15.43 -7.88
N LEU A 62 5.69 -15.26 -6.61
CA LEU A 62 6.59 -15.45 -5.47
C LEU A 62 6.97 -16.94 -5.32
N GLN A 63 6.00 -17.84 -5.43
CA GLN A 63 6.20 -19.28 -5.38
C GLN A 63 7.10 -19.77 -6.52
N GLU A 64 6.87 -19.30 -7.74
CA GLU A 64 7.71 -19.59 -8.91
C GLU A 64 9.14 -19.07 -8.72
N ALA A 65 9.31 -17.91 -8.09
CA ALA A 65 10.63 -17.34 -7.79
C ALA A 65 11.37 -18.11 -6.68
N ALA A 66 10.64 -18.60 -5.67
CA ALA A 66 11.19 -19.42 -4.60
C ALA A 66 11.49 -20.85 -5.05
N LYS A 67 10.86 -21.35 -6.12
CA LYS A 67 11.00 -22.73 -6.56
C LYS A 67 12.44 -23.05 -6.99
N ARG A 68 13.04 -24.07 -6.37
CA ARG A 68 14.41 -24.55 -6.63
C ARG A 68 14.37 -26.08 -6.74
N GLY A 69 14.30 -26.60 -7.96
CA GLY A 69 14.11 -28.04 -8.19
C GLY A 69 12.77 -28.52 -7.62
N ASP A 70 12.83 -29.52 -6.73
CA ASP A 70 11.67 -30.12 -6.06
C ASP A 70 11.28 -29.42 -4.75
N GLY A 71 12.00 -28.37 -4.35
CA GLY A 71 11.77 -27.62 -3.11
C GLY A 71 11.60 -26.11 -3.29
N PHE A 72 11.50 -25.41 -2.16
CA PHE A 72 11.46 -23.95 -2.10
C PHE A 72 12.73 -23.42 -1.43
N ASP A 73 13.37 -22.46 -2.07
CA ASP A 73 14.45 -21.68 -1.50
C ASP A 73 13.91 -20.33 -1.02
N PHE A 74 13.79 -20.20 0.29
CA PHE A 74 13.33 -18.97 0.94
C PHE A 74 14.42 -17.89 1.00
N ASP A 75 15.70 -18.24 0.81
CA ASP A 75 16.79 -17.26 0.75
C ASP A 75 16.73 -16.43 -0.55
N ALA A 76 16.03 -16.95 -1.58
CA ALA A 76 15.71 -16.18 -2.76
C ALA A 76 14.57 -15.18 -2.54
N VAL A 77 13.82 -15.25 -1.45
CA VAL A 77 12.75 -14.30 -1.17
C VAL A 77 13.35 -13.07 -0.48
N ASP A 78 13.35 -11.93 -1.20
CA ASP A 78 13.88 -10.66 -0.69
C ASP A 78 13.17 -10.24 0.62
N GLY A 79 13.97 -10.04 1.68
CA GLY A 79 13.55 -9.64 3.02
C GLY A 79 13.11 -10.79 3.92
N TYR A 80 13.22 -12.06 3.50
CA TYR A 80 12.89 -13.21 4.34
C TYR A 80 13.84 -13.40 5.53
N ASP A 81 15.13 -13.24 5.29
CA ASP A 81 16.22 -13.29 6.27
C ASP A 81 16.15 -12.13 7.28
N GLU A 82 15.73 -10.95 6.84
CA GLU A 82 15.53 -9.77 7.69
C GLU A 82 14.40 -9.93 8.73
N MET A 83 13.54 -10.96 8.60
CA MET A 83 12.45 -11.26 9.54
C MET A 83 12.82 -12.21 10.69
N GLY A 84 14.12 -12.49 10.91
CA GLY A 84 14.57 -13.44 11.93
C GLY A 84 14.09 -13.16 13.37
N ASP A 85 13.80 -11.89 13.69
CA ASP A 85 13.24 -11.49 14.99
C ASP A 85 11.75 -11.89 15.17
N HIS A 86 11.10 -12.33 14.09
CA HIS A 86 9.67 -12.67 14.00
C HIS A 86 9.47 -14.04 13.32
N PRO A 87 9.81 -15.17 13.98
CA PRO A 87 9.68 -16.50 13.41
C PRO A 87 8.23 -16.86 13.03
N GLU A 88 7.24 -16.24 13.66
CA GLU A 88 5.82 -16.35 13.34
C GLU A 88 5.50 -15.84 11.92
N PHE A 89 6.13 -14.74 11.49
CA PHE A 89 5.91 -14.20 10.15
C PHE A 89 6.66 -15.03 9.10
N GLN A 90 7.85 -15.52 9.43
CA GLN A 90 8.58 -16.45 8.56
C GLN A 90 7.79 -17.74 8.33
N ALA A 91 7.13 -18.29 9.35
CA ALA A 91 6.26 -19.46 9.22
C ALA A 91 5.07 -19.18 8.29
N LYS A 92 4.39 -18.04 8.46
CA LYS A 92 3.28 -17.63 7.58
C LYS A 92 3.69 -17.49 6.12
N VAL A 93 4.87 -16.91 5.86
CA VAL A 93 5.39 -16.78 4.49
C VAL A 93 5.71 -18.15 3.89
N ARG A 94 6.31 -19.07 4.67
CA ARG A 94 6.57 -20.44 4.21
C ARG A 94 5.29 -21.16 3.81
N GLU A 95 4.30 -21.15 4.71
CA GLU A 95 3.01 -21.78 4.47
C GLU A 95 2.30 -21.19 3.25
N ALA A 96 2.27 -19.87 3.10
CA ALA A 96 1.65 -19.22 1.95
C ALA A 96 2.35 -19.55 0.61
N VAL A 97 3.68 -19.69 0.63
CA VAL A 97 4.46 -20.10 -0.55
C VAL A 97 4.24 -21.58 -0.89
N GLU A 98 4.17 -22.46 0.11
CA GLU A 98 3.87 -23.89 -0.09
C GLU A 98 2.45 -24.10 -0.65
N LEU A 99 1.46 -23.40 -0.09
CA LEU A 99 0.07 -23.44 -0.55
C LEU A 99 -0.16 -22.71 -1.88
N GLY A 100 0.70 -21.74 -2.23
CA GLY A 100 0.56 -20.86 -3.40
C GLY A 100 -0.53 -19.78 -3.25
N HIS A 101 -1.10 -19.64 -2.06
CA HIS A 101 -2.13 -18.65 -1.72
C HIS A 101 -2.02 -18.29 -0.23
N ILE A 102 -2.67 -17.20 0.19
CA ILE A 102 -2.59 -16.77 1.60
C ILE A 102 -3.48 -17.68 2.44
N PRO A 103 -3.12 -18.05 3.67
CA PRO A 103 -4.03 -18.75 4.56
C PRO A 103 -5.37 -18.00 4.70
N PRO A 104 -6.52 -18.68 4.65
CA PRO A 104 -7.83 -18.03 4.67
C PRO A 104 -8.07 -17.17 5.91
N GLU A 105 -7.43 -17.47 7.03
CA GLU A 105 -7.46 -16.70 8.28
C GLU A 105 -6.78 -15.32 8.18
N ASP A 106 -5.79 -15.18 7.30
CA ASP A 106 -5.03 -13.94 7.11
C ASP A 106 -5.50 -13.16 5.86
N PHE A 107 -6.45 -13.70 5.09
CA PHE A 107 -6.89 -13.13 3.82
C PHE A 107 -8.04 -12.12 4.01
N ASN A 108 -7.84 -10.88 3.56
CA ASN A 108 -8.83 -9.80 3.70
C ASN A 108 -9.86 -9.75 2.55
N GLY A 109 -9.74 -10.64 1.56
CA GLY A 109 -10.56 -10.67 0.36
C GLY A 109 -11.69 -11.70 0.39
N ASP A 110 -12.22 -12.01 -0.80
CA ASP A 110 -13.18 -13.09 -1.01
C ASP A 110 -12.42 -14.41 -1.20
N PRO A 111 -12.68 -15.47 -0.43
CA PRO A 111 -11.93 -16.74 -0.53
C PRO A 111 -11.88 -17.33 -1.95
N GLU A 112 -12.88 -17.06 -2.78
CA GLU A 112 -12.94 -17.46 -4.20
C GLU A 112 -11.81 -16.85 -5.06
N PHE A 113 -11.29 -15.68 -4.66
CA PHE A 113 -10.18 -15.00 -5.33
C PHE A 113 -8.81 -15.38 -4.75
N ASN A 114 -8.78 -16.16 -3.66
CA ASN A 114 -7.57 -16.65 -3.02
C ASN A 114 -7.06 -17.94 -3.69
N VAL A 115 -6.96 -17.90 -5.02
CA VAL A 115 -6.52 -19.02 -5.85
C VAL A 115 -5.27 -18.59 -6.61
N PRO A 116 -4.23 -19.44 -6.71
CA PRO A 116 -3.04 -19.14 -7.49
C PRO A 116 -3.39 -18.64 -8.90
N GLY A 117 -2.73 -17.56 -9.34
CA GLY A 117 -2.92 -16.98 -10.67
C GLY A 117 -4.11 -16.04 -10.85
N LYS A 118 -5.04 -15.95 -9.89
CA LYS A 118 -6.12 -14.94 -9.93
C LYS A 118 -5.58 -13.54 -9.64
N SER A 119 -6.01 -12.57 -10.43
CA SER A 119 -5.70 -11.16 -10.22
C SER A 119 -6.73 -10.52 -9.29
N GLY A 120 -6.24 -9.71 -8.34
CA GLY A 120 -7.08 -9.08 -7.33
C GLY A 120 -7.45 -10.04 -6.18
N ILE A 121 -8.20 -9.50 -5.22
CA ILE A 121 -8.62 -10.20 -4.00
C ILE A 121 -10.15 -10.25 -3.82
N ARG A 122 -10.90 -9.54 -4.66
CA ARG A 122 -12.37 -9.41 -4.61
C ARG A 122 -12.91 -9.17 -6.02
N SER A 123 -14.20 -9.41 -6.23
CA SER A 123 -14.86 -9.11 -7.50
C SER A 123 -14.92 -7.61 -7.79
N ALA A 124 -14.92 -7.24 -9.08
CA ALA A 124 -15.00 -5.83 -9.49
C ALA A 124 -16.27 -5.13 -8.98
N GLN A 125 -17.39 -5.86 -8.87
CA GLN A 125 -18.63 -5.36 -8.29
C GLN A 125 -18.47 -5.05 -6.80
N LYS A 126 -17.88 -5.97 -6.04
CA LYS A 126 -17.63 -5.77 -4.59
C LYS A 126 -16.66 -4.62 -4.34
N VAL A 127 -15.64 -4.45 -5.20
CA VAL A 127 -14.74 -3.29 -5.13
C VAL A 127 -15.51 -1.97 -5.32
N LYS A 128 -16.46 -1.90 -6.26
CA LYS A 128 -17.28 -0.70 -6.46
C LYS A 128 -18.19 -0.42 -5.27
N GLN A 129 -18.83 -1.45 -4.72
CA GLN A 129 -19.72 -1.33 -3.56
C GLN A 129 -18.96 -0.86 -2.32
N LEU A 130 -17.79 -1.47 -2.01
CA LEU A 130 -16.99 -1.08 -0.85
C LEU A 130 -16.43 0.34 -0.94
N LYS A 131 -16.23 0.86 -2.16
CA LYS A 131 -15.84 2.25 -2.36
C LYS A 131 -17.02 3.22 -2.22
N ALA A 132 -18.21 2.81 -2.68
CA ALA A 132 -19.41 3.63 -2.61
C ALA A 132 -20.03 3.68 -1.20
N GLY A 133 -19.95 2.58 -0.43
CA GLY A 133 -20.52 2.48 0.91
C GLY A 133 -19.82 3.34 1.97
N GLU A 134 -18.54 3.66 1.79
CA GLU A 134 -17.82 4.56 2.71
C GLU A 134 -18.01 6.05 2.36
N THR A 135 -18.51 6.36 1.16
CA THR A 135 -18.79 7.75 0.76
C THR A 135 -20.14 8.29 1.27
N SER A 136 -20.93 7.49 1.98
CA SER A 136 -22.27 7.87 2.47
C SER A 136 -22.37 8.13 3.99
N GLU A 137 -21.26 8.20 4.73
CA GLU A 137 -21.26 8.54 6.16
C GLU A 137 -20.30 9.71 6.49
N VAL A 138 -20.42 10.81 5.74
CA VAL A 138 -20.00 12.13 6.24
C VAL A 138 -21.14 13.09 5.96
N ASP A 139 -22.19 13.04 6.79
CA ASP A 139 -23.11 14.16 6.96
C ASP A 139 -22.69 14.95 8.21
N ASP A 140 -22.34 16.21 7.94
CA ASP A 140 -22.36 17.43 8.75
C ASP A 140 -22.69 17.33 10.25
N ASP A 141 -21.77 17.78 11.12
CA ASP A 141 -21.95 18.99 11.93
C ASP A 141 -20.72 19.31 12.80
N ALA A 142 -20.13 20.51 12.62
CA ALA A 142 -19.80 21.44 13.71
C ALA A 142 -18.97 22.66 13.22
N ASN A 143 -19.72 23.72 12.98
CA ASN A 143 -19.52 25.08 13.49
C ASN A 143 -18.64 26.08 12.71
N ASP A 144 -19.35 27.03 12.10
CA ASP A 144 -19.01 28.45 11.94
C ASP A 144 -18.02 28.97 13.00
N LEU A 145 -16.84 29.39 12.54
CA LEU A 145 -16.20 30.60 13.04
C LEU A 145 -15.65 31.40 11.86
N ASP A 146 -16.41 32.45 11.55
CA ASP A 146 -16.02 33.65 10.83
C ASP A 146 -14.56 34.05 11.09
N GLY A 147 -13.80 34.16 10.01
CA GLY A 147 -12.39 34.52 10.02
C GLY A 147 -11.90 34.76 8.61
N THR A 148 -12.49 35.75 7.94
CA THR A 148 -12.06 36.19 6.60
C THR A 148 -10.60 36.67 6.60
N VAL A 149 -9.65 35.75 6.35
CA VAL A 149 -8.25 36.10 6.11
C VAL A 149 -8.13 36.73 4.73
N ARG A 150 -8.15 38.07 4.72
CA ARG A 150 -7.87 38.88 3.54
C ARG A 150 -6.45 38.60 3.03
N PHE A 151 -6.34 37.98 1.85
CA PHE A 151 -5.10 37.90 1.08
C PHE A 151 -4.66 39.31 0.65
N VAL A 152 -3.73 39.92 1.37
CA VAL A 152 -3.06 41.16 0.92
C VAL A 152 -2.02 40.78 -0.14
N ARG A 153 -2.32 41.07 -1.42
CA ARG A 153 -1.35 41.02 -2.52
C ARG A 153 -0.30 42.12 -2.31
N ARG A 154 0.96 41.73 -2.06
CA ARG A 154 2.10 42.65 -2.07
C ARG A 154 2.63 42.76 -3.51
N ALA A 155 2.23 43.83 -4.21
CA ALA A 155 2.82 44.20 -5.49
C ALA A 155 4.16 44.91 -5.29
N GLN A 156 5.20 44.47 -6.01
CA GLN A 156 6.52 45.11 -6.10
C GLN A 156 6.56 46.14 -7.24
N GLY A 157 7.27 47.24 -7.01
CA GLY A 157 7.70 48.24 -8.02
C GLY A 157 6.73 49.42 -8.17
N SER A 158 7.14 50.67 -8.44
CA SER A 158 8.45 51.27 -8.71
C SER A 158 8.31 52.81 -8.65
N ARG A 159 9.40 53.50 -8.30
CA ARG A 159 9.78 54.87 -8.72
C ARG A 159 8.83 56.04 -8.40
N GLN A 160 9.31 56.97 -7.57
CA GLN A 160 9.06 58.40 -7.79
C GLN A 160 10.38 59.19 -7.65
N LEU A 161 10.77 59.79 -8.77
CA LEU A 161 11.60 60.98 -8.83
C LEU A 161 10.66 62.17 -8.62
N THR A 162 10.96 63.03 -7.66
CA THR A 162 10.33 64.36 -7.56
C THR A 162 11.38 65.39 -7.17
N PHE A 163 11.53 66.35 -8.08
CA PHE A 163 12.23 67.62 -7.97
C PHE A 163 11.68 68.46 -6.80
N TYR A 164 12.55 69.22 -6.12
CA TYR A 164 12.18 70.50 -5.52
C TYR A 164 13.32 71.51 -5.66
N LEU A 165 12.97 72.69 -6.18
CA LEU A 165 13.80 73.89 -6.27
C LEU A 165 14.18 74.42 -4.88
N LEU A 166 15.41 74.93 -4.78
CA LEU A 166 15.79 76.14 -4.06
C LEU A 166 16.95 76.79 -4.80
#